data_AF-A0A924GFX2-F1
#
_entry.id   AF-A0A924GFX2-F1
#
_cell.length_a   1.000
_cell.length_b   1.000
_cell.length_c   1.000
_cell.angle_alpha   90.00
_cell.angle_beta   90.00
_cell.angle_gamma   90.00
#
_symmetry.space_group_name_H-M   'P 1'
#
loop_
_entity.id
_entity.type
_entity.pdbx_description
1 polymer ?
#
loop_
_entity_poly.entity_id
_entity_poly.type
_entity_poly.pdbx_seq_one_letter_code
_entity_poly.pdbx_strand_id
1 'polypeptide(L)' 'LSVEMPGPREAIAAQAECARQGVRVGCFRPPSVPDGISRLRITASAGLDDDRLAYACRVIEAVSR' A
#
# COMPACT_ATOMS: atom_id res chain seq x y z
N LEU A 1 7.74 5.79 1.08
CA LEU A 1 7.27 5.80 -0.33
C LEU A 1 5.73 5.92 -0.34
N SER A 2 5.13 6.53 -1.36
CA SER A 2 3.67 6.61 -1.52
C SER A 2 3.27 6.22 -2.94
N VAL A 3 2.20 5.42 -3.08
CA VAL A 3 1.68 4.95 -4.38
C VAL A 3 0.25 5.46 -4.53
N GLU A 4 -0.04 6.10 -5.66
CA GLU A 4 -1.36 6.62 -5.96
C GLU A 4 -2.33 5.50 -6.31
N MET A 5 -3.58 5.65 -5.88
CA MET A 5 -4.65 4.69 -6.13
C MET A 5 -5.75 5.36 -6.94
N PRO A 6 -6.47 4.60 -7.80
CA PRO A 6 -7.53 5.17 -8.64
C PRO A 6 -8.63 5.88 -7.86
N GLY A 7 -8.86 5.48 -6.61
CA GLY A 7 -9.83 6.11 -5.74
C GLY A 7 -9.84 5.57 -4.31
N PRO A 8 -10.72 6.12 -3.45
CA PRO A 8 -10.76 5.80 -2.03
C PRO A 8 -11.31 4.40 -1.73
N ARG A 9 -12.08 3.79 -2.63
CA ARG A 9 -12.58 2.41 -2.46
C ARG A 9 -11.52 1.41 -2.87
N GLU A 10 -10.88 1.68 -3.99
CA GLU A 10 -9.76 0.93 -4.57
C GLU A 10 -8.60 0.90 -3.60
N ALA A 11 -8.29 2.01 -2.94
CA ALA A 11 -7.26 2.08 -1.90
C ALA A 11 -7.56 1.19 -0.68
N ILE A 12 -8.81 1.10 -0.21
CA ILE A 12 -9.17 0.13 0.86
C ILE A 12 -9.00 -1.29 0.35
N ALA A 13 -9.54 -1.59 -0.83
CA ALA A 13 -9.52 -2.93 -1.38
C ALA A 13 -8.07 -3.43 -1.55
N ALA A 14 -7.18 -2.58 -2.08
CA ALA A 14 -5.76 -2.86 -2.21
C ALA A 14 -5.08 -3.04 -0.85
N GLN A 15 -5.39 -2.21 0.16
CA GLN A 15 -4.86 -2.39 1.51
C GLN A 15 -5.30 -3.72 2.13
N ALA A 16 -6.57 -4.09 1.97
CA ALA A 16 -7.12 -5.33 2.48
C ALA A 16 -6.49 -6.56 1.79
N GLU A 17 -6.25 -6.47 0.49
CA GLU A 17 -5.58 -7.55 -0.26
C GLU A 17 -4.11 -7.71 0.13
N CYS A 18 -3.36 -6.61 0.30
CA CYS A 18 -2.03 -6.65 0.91
C CYS A 18 -2.07 -7.35 2.28
N ALA A 19 -3.02 -6.99 3.14
CA ALA A 19 -3.13 -7.55 4.49
C ALA A 19 -3.45 -9.05 4.48
N ARG A 20 -4.32 -9.52 3.56
CA ARG A 20 -4.59 -10.94 3.33
C ARG A 20 -3.34 -11.73 2.94
N GLN A 21 -2.41 -11.08 2.25
CA GLN A 21 -1.12 -11.66 1.85
C GLN A 21 -0.01 -11.44 2.89
N GLY A 22 -0.35 -10.91 4.08
CA GLY A 22 0.60 -10.69 5.18
C GLY A 22 1.40 -9.38 5.11
N VAL A 23 1.09 -8.50 4.15
CA VAL A 23 1.79 -7.22 3.95
C VAL A 23 0.94 -6.07 4.49
N ARG A 24 1.47 -5.32 5.45
CA ARG A 24 0.76 -4.15 6.02
C ARG A 24 1.22 -2.86 5.36
N VAL A 25 0.27 -2.07 4.86
CA VAL A 25 0.49 -0.74 4.29
C VAL A 25 -0.48 0.26 4.91
N GLY A 26 -0.07 1.53 4.96
CA GLY A 26 -0.99 2.62 5.31
C GLY A 26 -1.91 2.94 4.13
N CYS A 27 -3.13 3.40 4.40
CA CYS A 27 -4.08 3.83 3.38
C CYS A 27 -4.60 5.24 3.71
N PHE A 28 -4.25 6.22 2.89
CA PHE A 28 -4.59 7.63 3.07
C PHE A 28 -5.54 8.07 1.96
N ARG A 29 -6.64 8.72 2.32
CA ARG A 29 -7.76 9.01 1.41
C ARG A 29 -8.43 10.32 1.81
N PRO A 30 -9.21 10.96 0.91
CA PRO A 30 -9.99 12.14 1.27
C PRO A 30 -10.96 11.84 2.41
N PRO A 31 -11.22 12.80 3.32
CA PRO A 31 -10.73 14.19 3.32
C PRO A 31 -9.33 14.39 3.94
N SER A 32 -8.68 13.32 4.44
CA SER A 32 -7.41 13.42 5.15
C SER A 32 -6.19 13.69 4.25
N VAL A 33 -6.35 13.63 2.94
CA VAL A 33 -5.35 14.01 1.93
C VAL A 33 -5.83 15.28 1.21
N PRO A 34 -5.17 16.45 1.39
CA PRO A 34 -5.67 17.73 0.88
C PRO A 34 -5.77 17.82 -0.65
N ASP A 35 -4.96 17.05 -1.38
CA ASP A 35 -4.97 17.02 -2.85
C ASP A 35 -6.04 16.11 -3.46
N GLY A 36 -6.83 15.43 -2.62
CA GLY A 36 -7.89 14.54 -3.09
C GLY A 36 -7.41 13.15 -3.56
N ILE A 37 -6.11 12.90 -3.64
CA ILE A 37 -5.56 11.68 -4.24
C ILE A 37 -5.37 10.61 -3.16
N SER A 38 -6.08 9.50 -3.32
CA SER A 38 -5.95 8.33 -2.44
C SER A 38 -4.62 7.62 -2.68
N ARG A 39 -3.97 7.14 -1.61
CA ARG A 39 -2.63 6.56 -1.67
C ARG A 39 -2.43 5.40 -0.70
N LEU A 40 -1.61 4.43 -1.09
CA LEU A 40 -0.97 3.50 -0.17
C LEU A 40 0.37 4.08 0.30
N ARG A 41 0.60 4.11 1.61
CA ARG A 41 1.86 4.52 2.22
C ARG A 41 2.68 3.31 2.60
N ILE A 42 3.89 3.24 2.07
CA ILE A 42 4.82 2.14 2.26
C ILE A 42 5.94 2.60 3.19
N THR A 43 6.14 1.83 4.26
CA THR A 43 7.20 1.99 5.25
C THR A 43 7.89 0.64 5.40
N ALA A 44 9.17 0.58 5.10
CA ALA A 44 10.00 -0.61 5.33
C ALA A 44 10.72 -0.49 6.68
N SER A 45 10.93 -1.63 7.34
CA SER A 45 11.75 -1.73 8.56
C SER A 45 13.15 -2.18 8.18
N ALA A 46 14.17 -1.70 8.90
CA ALA A 46 15.55 -2.15 8.76
C ALA A 46 15.76 -3.63 9.14
N GLY A 47 14.80 -4.25 9.84
CA GLY A 47 14.83 -5.67 10.19
C GLY A 47 14.18 -6.60 9.17
N LEU A 48 13.80 -6.11 7.99
CA LEU A 48 13.33 -6.97 6.90
C LEU A 48 14.53 -7.61 6.21
N ASP A 49 14.49 -8.93 6.05
CA ASP A 49 15.39 -9.62 5.13
C ASP A 49 14.98 -9.38 3.66
N ASP A 50 15.91 -9.68 2.75
CA ASP A 50 15.75 -9.43 1.32
C ASP A 50 14.56 -10.18 0.72
N ASP A 51 14.31 -11.42 1.18
CA ASP A 51 13.21 -12.25 0.69
C ASP A 51 11.85 -11.68 1.05
N ARG A 52 11.68 -11.22 2.30
CA ARG A 52 10.45 -10.56 2.76
C ARG A 52 10.25 -9.22 2.09
N LEU A 53 11.32 -8.46 1.86
CA LEU A 53 11.24 -7.20 1.12
C LEU A 53 10.80 -7.45 -0.32
N ALA A 54 11.41 -8.40 -1.02
CA ALA A 54 11.07 -8.76 -2.39
C ALA A 54 9.62 -9.28 -2.50
N TYR A 55 9.18 -10.10 -1.53
CA TYR A 55 7.79 -10.53 -1.46
C TYR A 55 6.83 -9.35 -1.27
N ALA A 56 7.11 -8.46 -0.31
CA ALA A 56 6.27 -7.29 -0.07
C ALA A 56 6.16 -6.38 -1.31
N CYS A 57 7.26 -6.15 -2.03
CA CYS A 57 7.24 -5.40 -3.29
C CYS A 57 6.30 -6.05 -4.33
N ARG A 58 6.39 -7.37 -4.53
CA ARG A 58 5.50 -8.08 -5.46
C ARG A 58 4.03 -7.95 -5.10
N VAL A 59 3.69 -8.07 -3.82
CA VAL A 59 2.31 -7.92 -3.34
C VAL A 59 1.81 -6.50 -3.61
N ILE A 60 2.62 -5.49 -3.28
CA ILE A 60 2.26 -4.09 -3.49
C ILE A 60 2.07 -3.79 -4.98
N GLU A 61 3.00 -4.24 -5.84
CA GLU A 61 2.90 -4.06 -7.29
C GLU A 61 1.66 -4.71 -7.89
N ALA A 62 1.20 -5.82 -7.34
CA ALA A 62 0.01 -6.52 -7.82
C ALA A 62 -1.29 -5.75 -7.53
N VAL A 63 -1.34 -4.99 -6.44
CA VAL A 63 -2.55 -4.24 -6.02
C VAL A 63 -2.54 -2.78 -6.46
N SER A 64 -1.41 -2.27 -6.96
CA SER A 64 -1.24 -0.87 -7.37
C SER A 64 -1.37 -0.63 -8.88
N ARG A 65 -1.78 -1.64 -9.64
CA ARG A 65 -2.03 -1.54 -11.09
C ARG A 65 -3.47 -1.14 -11.39
#